data_AF-A0A0C2EZQ4-F1
#
_entry.id   AF-A0A0C2EZQ4-F1
#
_cell.length_a   1.000
_cell.length_b   1.000
_cell.length_c   1.000
_cell.angle_alpha   90.00
_cell.angle_beta   90.00
_cell.angle_gamma   90.00
#
_symmetry.space_group_name_H-M   'P 1'
#
loop_
_entity.id
_entity.type
_entity.pdbx_description
1 polymer ?
#
loop_
_entity_poly.entity_id
_entity_poly.type
_entity_poly.pdbx_seq_one_letter_code
_entity_poly.pdbx_strand_id
1 'polypeptide(L)'
;MSWAGFKKNVNRATTQVMMKTGHVEKTSDRDYEVEERGDSDAEIIAMTASQMRIAETIDAFYGDAGAKDGVSRNYKQAVEDLDSETIKALDGPYRATVFDPISRFCNYFPDVNECMKKRSHKLLDYDALRAKVKKLVDKPDKDLTKLPRAEKELDMAKQAYEQLNEQLSTELPQLIDLRVPYLDPSFEALVKIQLRFCAEAYSRMAQVQQYLDADTRDQYANGELDTRVEQVLQEIRELSISGTV
;
A
#
# COMPACT_ATOMS: atom_id res chain seq x y z
N MET A 1 -2.65 -6.31 -30.56
CA MET A 1 -3.17 -7.36 -29.65
C MET A 1 -3.41 -8.64 -30.44
N SER A 2 -3.09 -9.82 -29.90
CA SER A 2 -3.31 -11.10 -30.58
C SER A 2 -4.77 -11.55 -30.46
N TRP A 3 -5.25 -12.35 -31.44
CA TRP A 3 -6.60 -12.94 -31.44
C TRP A 3 -6.88 -13.77 -30.17
N ALA A 4 -5.85 -14.43 -29.64
CA ALA A 4 -5.93 -15.15 -28.37
C ALA A 4 -6.16 -14.22 -27.16
N GLY A 5 -5.58 -13.01 -27.18
CA GLY A 5 -5.80 -11.99 -26.15
C GLY A 5 -7.22 -11.43 -26.17
N PHE A 6 -7.77 -11.18 -27.38
CA PHE A 6 -9.15 -10.75 -27.54
C PHE A 6 -10.15 -11.77 -26.99
N LYS A 7 -9.98 -13.06 -27.33
CA LYS A 7 -10.85 -14.15 -26.85
C LYS A 7 -10.81 -14.29 -25.32
N LYS A 8 -9.64 -14.12 -24.69
CA LYS A 8 -9.50 -14.14 -23.23
C LYS A 8 -10.22 -12.97 -22.56
N ASN A 9 -10.15 -11.76 -23.13
CA ASN A 9 -10.84 -10.60 -22.58
C ASN A 9 -12.36 -10.71 -22.69
N VAL A 10 -12.88 -11.24 -23.80
CA VAL A 10 -14.33 -11.50 -23.97
C VAL A 10 -14.81 -12.52 -22.93
N ASN A 11 -14.08 -13.62 -22.73
CA ASN A 11 -14.45 -14.61 -21.72
C ASN A 11 -14.45 -14.04 -20.30
N ARG A 12 -13.47 -13.19 -19.95
CA ARG A 12 -13.40 -12.51 -18.64
C ARG A 12 -14.60 -11.58 -18.41
N ALA A 13 -15.00 -10.82 -19.42
CA ALA A 13 -16.16 -9.95 -19.34
C ALA A 13 -17.45 -10.76 -19.12
N THR A 14 -17.62 -11.89 -19.82
CA THR A 14 -18.76 -12.79 -19.63
C THR A 14 -18.80 -13.34 -18.21
N THR A 15 -17.67 -13.78 -17.66
CA THR A 15 -17.58 -14.26 -16.27
C THR A 15 -17.94 -13.18 -15.25
N GLN A 16 -17.47 -11.94 -15.43
CA GLN A 16 -17.83 -10.82 -14.56
C GLN A 16 -19.33 -10.51 -14.56
N VAL A 17 -19.98 -10.60 -15.72
CA VAL A 17 -21.44 -10.42 -15.83
C VAL A 17 -22.17 -11.56 -15.11
N MET A 18 -21.72 -12.81 -15.28
CA MET A 18 -22.31 -13.98 -14.60
C MET A 18 -22.12 -13.95 -13.08
N MET A 19 -21.01 -13.37 -12.59
CA MET A 19 -20.81 -13.12 -11.16
C MET A 19 -21.78 -12.05 -10.63
N LYS A 20 -22.01 -10.97 -11.39
CA LYS A 20 -22.96 -9.89 -11.00
C LYS A 20 -24.42 -10.34 -11.01
N THR A 21 -24.77 -11.31 -11.86
CA THR A 21 -26.13 -11.87 -11.93
C THR A 21 -26.34 -13.06 -10.99
N GLY A 22 -25.34 -13.42 -10.16
CA GLY A 22 -25.44 -14.50 -9.18
C GLY A 22 -25.40 -15.91 -9.76
N HIS A 23 -25.12 -16.04 -11.07
CA HIS A 23 -24.97 -17.34 -11.74
C HIS A 23 -23.60 -17.99 -11.52
N VAL A 24 -22.63 -17.22 -11.03
CA VAL A 24 -21.29 -17.69 -10.66
C VAL A 24 -20.96 -17.17 -9.27
N GLU A 25 -20.52 -18.08 -8.39
CA GLU A 25 -20.14 -17.77 -7.02
C GLU A 25 -18.89 -16.86 -7.01
N LYS A 26 -18.96 -15.76 -6.26
CA LYS A 26 -17.82 -14.84 -6.10
C LYS A 26 -16.96 -15.32 -4.94
N THR A 27 -15.70 -15.64 -5.21
CA THR A 27 -14.73 -15.89 -4.14
C THR A 27 -14.47 -14.58 -3.39
N SER A 28 -14.66 -14.61 -2.06
CA SER A 28 -14.31 -13.53 -1.15
C SER A 28 -12.93 -13.82 -0.58
N ASP A 29 -11.91 -13.15 -1.08
CA ASP A 29 -10.53 -13.32 -0.63
C ASP A 29 -10.16 -12.18 0.33
N ARG A 30 -10.62 -12.31 1.57
CA ARG A 30 -10.54 -11.22 2.55
C ARG A 30 -9.11 -10.92 2.96
N ASP A 31 -8.24 -11.93 2.95
CA ASP A 31 -6.84 -11.78 3.31
C ASP A 31 -6.08 -11.06 2.19
N TYR A 32 -6.33 -11.41 0.92
CA TYR A 32 -5.81 -10.65 -0.22
C TYR A 32 -6.37 -9.23 -0.30
N GLU A 33 -7.66 -9.03 0.00
CA GLU A 33 -8.28 -7.69 0.05
C GLU A 33 -7.73 -6.80 1.18
N VAL A 34 -7.17 -7.39 2.24
CA VAL A 34 -6.46 -6.67 3.32
C VAL A 34 -5.03 -6.35 2.88
N GLU A 35 -4.35 -7.30 2.23
CA GLU A 35 -2.99 -7.11 1.69
C GLU A 35 -2.95 -6.08 0.55
N GLU A 36 -4.02 -5.99 -0.27
CA GLU A 36 -4.16 -5.00 -1.36
C GLU A 36 -4.42 -3.57 -0.85
N ARG A 37 -4.94 -3.39 0.39
CA ARG A 37 -5.20 -2.06 0.99
C ARG A 37 -3.92 -1.29 1.38
N GLY A 38 -2.76 -1.94 1.32
CA GLY A 38 -1.45 -1.30 1.45
C GLY A 38 -0.93 -1.26 2.89
N ASP A 39 0.38 -1.51 3.02
CA ASP A 39 1.18 -1.66 4.24
C ASP A 39 0.97 -0.63 5.38
N SER A 40 0.40 0.55 5.11
CA SER A 40 0.24 1.60 6.14
C SER A 40 -1.03 1.44 6.98
N ASP A 41 -2.11 0.90 6.40
CA ASP A 41 -3.28 0.46 7.16
C ASP A 41 -2.94 -0.80 7.97
N ALA A 42 -2.02 -1.62 7.48
CA ALA A 42 -1.65 -2.89 8.11
C ALA A 42 -1.11 -2.70 9.54
N GLU A 43 -0.30 -1.67 9.81
CA GLU A 43 0.21 -1.41 11.16
C GLU A 43 -0.88 -0.95 12.14
N ILE A 44 -1.75 -0.02 11.74
CA ILE A 44 -2.84 0.46 12.61
C ILE A 44 -3.83 -0.68 12.86
N ILE A 45 -4.21 -1.42 11.81
CA ILE A 45 -5.13 -2.57 11.92
C ILE A 45 -4.50 -3.70 12.74
N ALA A 46 -3.21 -4.00 12.56
CA ALA A 46 -2.52 -5.02 13.35
C ALA A 46 -2.43 -4.62 14.81
N MET A 47 -2.18 -3.33 15.08
CA MET A 47 -2.16 -2.78 16.44
C MET A 47 -3.54 -2.89 17.10
N THR A 48 -4.62 -2.46 16.44
CA THR A 48 -5.96 -2.56 17.04
C THR A 48 -6.41 -4.00 17.21
N ALA A 49 -6.08 -4.89 16.27
CA ALA A 49 -6.31 -6.33 16.43
C ALA A 49 -5.51 -6.94 17.59
N SER A 50 -4.30 -6.43 17.87
CA SER A 50 -3.52 -6.82 19.05
C SER A 50 -4.16 -6.29 20.33
N GLN A 51 -4.57 -5.03 20.36
CA GLN A 51 -5.27 -4.42 21.49
C GLN A 51 -6.57 -5.16 21.81
N MET A 52 -7.32 -5.56 20.79
CA MET A 52 -8.56 -6.32 20.96
C MET A 52 -8.29 -7.67 21.63
N ARG A 53 -7.29 -8.42 21.15
CA ARG A 53 -6.91 -9.71 21.76
C ARG A 53 -6.46 -9.55 23.22
N ILE A 54 -5.72 -8.49 23.54
CA ILE A 54 -5.32 -8.19 24.91
C ILE A 54 -6.56 -7.91 25.77
N ALA A 55 -7.49 -7.09 25.29
CA ALA A 55 -8.72 -6.77 26.00
C ALA A 55 -9.61 -8.00 26.24
N GLU A 56 -9.77 -8.86 25.24
CA GLU A 56 -10.48 -10.15 25.38
C GLU A 56 -9.81 -11.04 26.42
N THR A 57 -8.48 -11.11 26.42
CA THR A 57 -7.71 -11.91 27.38
C THR A 57 -7.89 -11.38 28.81
N ILE A 58 -7.76 -10.06 29.00
CA ILE A 58 -7.94 -9.41 30.31
C ILE A 58 -9.37 -9.66 30.81
N ASP A 59 -10.38 -9.48 29.97
CA ASP A 59 -11.77 -9.74 30.34
C ASP A 59 -12.05 -11.22 30.64
N ALA A 60 -11.40 -12.15 29.94
CA ALA A 60 -11.52 -13.57 30.24
C ALA A 60 -10.98 -13.94 31.64
N PHE A 61 -9.89 -13.31 32.08
CA PHE A 61 -9.32 -13.54 33.42
C PHE A 61 -10.05 -12.78 34.52
N TYR A 62 -10.44 -11.53 34.26
CA TYR A 62 -10.90 -10.60 35.30
C TYR A 62 -12.40 -10.28 35.24
N GLY A 63 -13.12 -10.68 34.19
CA GLY A 63 -14.53 -10.31 33.95
C GLY A 63 -15.55 -11.08 34.79
N ASP A 64 -15.75 -12.38 34.54
CA ASP A 64 -16.72 -13.21 35.28
C ASP A 64 -16.09 -14.03 36.42
N ALA A 65 -14.80 -14.33 36.32
CA ALA A 65 -14.10 -15.25 37.22
C ALA A 65 -13.13 -14.57 38.21
N GLY A 66 -12.76 -13.30 37.99
CA GLY A 66 -11.63 -12.65 38.68
C GLY A 66 -12.01 -11.48 39.59
N ALA A 67 -12.39 -10.32 39.02
CA ALA A 67 -12.63 -9.08 39.76
C ALA A 67 -14.12 -8.66 39.68
N LYS A 68 -14.68 -8.18 40.79
CA LYS A 68 -16.09 -7.71 40.85
C LYS A 68 -16.26 -6.23 40.51
N ASP A 69 -15.19 -5.54 40.14
CA ASP A 69 -15.15 -4.09 39.90
C ASP A 69 -15.68 -3.69 38.51
N GLY A 70 -15.78 -4.64 37.57
CA GLY A 70 -16.25 -4.40 36.21
C GLY A 70 -15.26 -3.63 35.32
N VAL A 71 -14.05 -3.36 35.81
CA VAL A 71 -13.04 -2.55 35.09
C VAL A 71 -12.60 -3.24 33.81
N SER A 72 -12.40 -4.57 33.83
CA SER A 72 -12.00 -5.35 32.65
C SER A 72 -13.02 -5.26 31.51
N ARG A 73 -14.33 -5.26 31.85
CA ARG A 73 -15.41 -5.12 30.89
C ARG A 73 -15.47 -3.72 30.28
N ASN A 74 -15.30 -2.69 31.11
CA ASN A 74 -15.26 -1.31 30.63
C ASN A 74 -14.04 -1.05 29.74
N TYR A 75 -12.88 -1.64 30.08
CA TYR A 75 -11.69 -1.61 29.22
C TYR A 75 -11.95 -2.30 27.87
N LYS A 76 -12.52 -3.50 27.90
CA LYS A 76 -12.88 -4.23 26.67
C LYS A 76 -13.85 -3.45 25.80
N GLN A 77 -14.92 -2.90 26.38
CA GLN A 77 -15.87 -2.06 25.66
C GLN A 77 -15.18 -0.85 25.03
N ALA A 78 -14.29 -0.16 25.76
CA ALA A 78 -13.56 0.98 25.23
C ALA A 78 -12.66 0.62 24.02
N VAL A 79 -12.06 -0.58 24.02
CA VAL A 79 -11.27 -1.09 22.89
C VAL A 79 -12.17 -1.50 21.72
N GLU A 80 -13.31 -2.13 21.97
CA GLU A 80 -14.31 -2.47 20.94
C GLU A 80 -14.90 -1.21 20.27
N ASP A 81 -15.19 -0.17 21.05
CA ASP A 81 -15.69 1.11 20.54
C ASP A 81 -14.59 1.85 19.74
N LEU A 82 -13.34 1.80 20.20
CA LEU A 82 -12.20 2.33 19.45
C LEU A 82 -12.06 1.66 18.08
N ASP A 83 -12.06 0.33 18.04
CA ASP A 83 -11.95 -0.44 16.79
C ASP A 83 -13.15 -0.18 15.87
N SER A 84 -14.36 -0.28 16.41
CA SER A 84 -15.58 -0.26 15.60
C SER A 84 -15.98 1.13 15.11
N GLU A 85 -15.67 2.20 15.84
CA GLU A 85 -16.04 3.57 15.48
C GLU A 85 -14.87 4.33 14.85
N THR A 86 -13.68 4.27 15.46
CA THR A 86 -12.55 5.12 15.06
C THR A 86 -11.92 4.62 13.77
N ILE A 87 -11.71 3.31 13.61
CA ILE A 87 -11.14 2.76 12.37
C ILE A 87 -12.10 2.98 11.20
N LYS A 88 -13.40 2.69 11.39
CA LYS A 88 -14.39 2.91 10.32
C LYS A 88 -14.52 4.37 9.92
N ALA A 89 -14.41 5.30 10.89
CA ALA A 89 -14.44 6.73 10.60
C ALA A 89 -13.18 7.22 9.86
N LEU A 90 -12.05 6.52 9.97
CA LEU A 90 -10.79 6.87 9.32
C LEU A 90 -10.58 6.19 7.96
N ASP A 91 -11.19 5.03 7.70
CA ASP A 91 -11.07 4.30 6.40
C ASP A 91 -11.48 5.17 5.20
N GLY A 92 -12.60 5.90 5.30
CA GLY A 92 -13.06 6.78 4.23
C GLY A 92 -12.07 7.90 3.90
N PRO A 93 -11.67 8.73 4.88
CA PRO A 93 -10.62 9.74 4.71
C PRO A 93 -9.30 9.17 4.20
N TYR A 94 -8.82 8.06 4.76
CA TYR A 94 -7.58 7.40 4.33
C TYR A 94 -7.65 6.98 2.87
N ARG A 95 -8.74 6.32 2.46
CA ARG A 95 -8.96 5.91 1.07
C ARG A 95 -8.91 7.12 0.12
N ALA A 96 -9.67 8.16 0.44
CA ALA A 96 -9.81 9.31 -0.44
C ALA A 96 -8.53 10.17 -0.54
N THR A 97 -7.74 10.23 0.52
CA THR A 97 -6.62 11.20 0.64
C THR A 97 -5.24 10.56 0.58
N VAL A 98 -5.12 9.25 0.81
CA VAL A 98 -3.84 8.53 0.80
C VAL A 98 -3.85 7.42 -0.25
N PHE A 99 -4.75 6.44 -0.11
CA PHE A 99 -4.75 5.24 -0.96
C PHE A 99 -5.08 5.55 -2.42
N ASP A 100 -6.22 6.19 -2.70
CA ASP A 100 -6.68 6.46 -4.06
C ASP A 100 -5.69 7.35 -4.84
N PRO A 101 -5.15 8.46 -4.27
CA PRO A 101 -4.14 9.26 -4.95
C PRO A 101 -2.86 8.47 -5.27
N ILE A 102 -2.32 7.72 -4.32
CA ILE A 102 -1.10 6.92 -4.54
C ILE A 102 -1.36 5.84 -5.60
N SER A 103 -2.49 5.15 -5.52
CA SER A 103 -2.88 4.15 -6.51
C SER A 103 -3.01 4.75 -7.92
N ARG A 104 -3.66 5.92 -8.05
CA ARG A 104 -3.75 6.65 -9.32
C ARG A 104 -2.37 7.04 -9.85
N PHE A 105 -1.47 7.53 -9.00
CA PHE A 105 -0.09 7.86 -9.39
C PHE A 105 0.66 6.64 -9.92
N CYS A 106 0.59 5.52 -9.21
CA CYS A 106 1.20 4.25 -9.60
C CYS A 106 0.65 3.74 -10.94
N ASN A 107 -0.63 3.96 -11.23
CA ASN A 107 -1.28 3.52 -12.47
C ASN A 107 -0.79 4.24 -13.74
N TYR A 108 -0.05 5.35 -13.65
CA TYR A 108 0.58 5.98 -14.82
C TYR A 108 1.86 5.25 -15.27
N PHE A 109 2.57 4.60 -14.35
CA PHE A 109 3.88 3.98 -14.66
C PHE A 109 3.81 2.81 -15.66
N PRO A 110 2.78 1.95 -15.69
CA PRO A 110 2.65 0.94 -16.73
C PRO A 110 2.73 1.51 -18.15
N ASP A 111 2.03 2.60 -18.43
CA ASP A 111 2.01 3.23 -19.75
C ASP A 111 3.36 3.89 -20.08
N VAL A 112 3.98 4.55 -19.11
CA VAL A 112 5.32 5.12 -19.22
C VAL A 112 6.35 4.02 -19.53
N ASN A 113 6.28 2.90 -18.82
CA ASN A 113 7.14 1.74 -19.04
C ASN A 113 6.96 1.13 -20.43
N GLU A 114 5.71 1.05 -20.93
CA GLU A 114 5.46 0.61 -22.30
C GLU A 114 6.01 1.59 -23.34
N CYS A 115 5.96 2.90 -23.09
CA CYS A 115 6.60 3.90 -23.95
C CYS A 115 8.13 3.74 -23.99
N MET A 116 8.76 3.54 -22.82
CA MET A 116 10.20 3.26 -22.73
C MET A 116 10.60 1.98 -23.47
N LYS A 117 9.82 0.90 -23.34
CA LYS A 117 10.04 -0.34 -24.09
C LYS A 117 9.94 -0.10 -25.59
N LYS A 118 8.92 0.62 -26.06
CA LYS A 118 8.78 0.99 -27.48
C LYS A 118 9.97 1.78 -28.00
N ARG A 119 10.44 2.78 -27.25
CA ARG A 119 11.66 3.55 -27.58
C ARG A 119 12.88 2.64 -27.69
N SER A 120 13.06 1.69 -26.77
CA SER A 120 14.15 0.71 -26.83
C SER A 120 14.08 -0.17 -28.09
N HIS A 121 12.89 -0.65 -28.47
CA HIS A 121 12.73 -1.42 -29.70
C HIS A 121 13.03 -0.59 -30.95
N LYS A 122 12.60 0.67 -30.98
CA LYS A 122 12.88 1.57 -32.11
C LYS A 122 14.36 1.92 -32.26
N LEU A 123 15.09 2.01 -31.15
CA LEU A 123 16.55 2.16 -31.19
C LEU A 123 17.21 0.94 -31.85
N LEU A 124 16.78 -0.28 -31.51
CA LEU A 124 17.31 -1.50 -32.12
C LEU A 124 17.01 -1.57 -33.63
N ASP A 125 15.78 -1.21 -34.05
CA ASP A 125 15.40 -1.13 -35.47
C ASP A 125 16.31 -0.14 -36.22
N TYR A 126 16.51 1.06 -35.65
CA TYR A 126 17.36 2.10 -36.20
C TYR A 126 18.82 1.64 -36.33
N ASP A 127 19.39 1.05 -35.28
CA ASP A 127 20.77 0.54 -35.28
C ASP A 127 20.98 -0.59 -36.31
N ALA A 128 20.01 -1.50 -36.43
CA ALA A 128 20.05 -2.58 -37.42
C ALA A 128 20.05 -2.03 -38.86
N LEU A 129 19.20 -1.05 -39.16
CA LEU A 129 19.16 -0.40 -40.47
C LEU A 129 20.41 0.44 -40.74
N ARG A 130 20.96 1.10 -39.71
CA ARG A 130 22.21 1.85 -39.83
C ARG A 130 23.37 0.93 -40.20
N ALA A 131 23.45 -0.25 -39.58
CA ALA A 131 24.43 -1.27 -39.91
C ALA A 131 24.22 -1.85 -41.33
N LYS A 132 22.97 -2.03 -41.77
CA LYS A 132 22.63 -2.47 -43.14
C LYS A 132 23.08 -1.46 -44.18
N VAL A 133 22.78 -0.17 -43.99
CA VAL A 133 23.22 0.91 -44.88
C VAL A 133 24.73 0.99 -44.94
N LYS A 134 25.42 0.96 -43.78
CA LYS A 134 26.90 0.95 -43.74
C LYS A 134 27.49 -0.19 -44.58
N LYS A 135 26.96 -1.41 -44.44
CA LYS A 135 27.40 -2.57 -45.24
C LYS A 135 27.19 -2.37 -46.74
N LEU A 136 26.07 -1.76 -47.16
CA LEU A 136 25.78 -1.50 -48.57
C LEU A 136 26.64 -0.37 -49.16
N VAL A 137 27.07 0.59 -48.33
CA VAL A 137 28.03 1.63 -48.71
C VAL A 137 29.43 1.04 -48.86
N ASP A 138 29.89 0.27 -47.86
CA ASP A 138 31.23 -0.34 -47.87
C ASP A 138 31.37 -1.41 -48.97
N LYS A 139 30.26 -2.12 -49.27
CA LYS A 139 30.18 -3.14 -50.32
C LYS A 139 28.92 -2.93 -51.17
N PRO A 140 29.00 -2.13 -52.24
CA PRO A 140 27.88 -1.87 -53.14
C PRO A 140 27.29 -3.14 -53.73
N ASP A 141 25.97 -3.24 -53.72
CA ASP A 141 25.23 -4.35 -54.33
C ASP A 141 25.13 -4.15 -55.85
N LYS A 142 24.89 -5.23 -56.59
CA LYS A 142 24.65 -5.17 -58.04
C LYS A 142 23.33 -4.45 -58.36
N ASP A 143 22.36 -4.54 -57.45
CA ASP A 143 21.10 -3.79 -57.55
C ASP A 143 21.26 -2.39 -56.96
N LEU A 144 21.37 -1.39 -57.86
CA LEU A 144 21.53 0.03 -57.52
C LEU A 144 20.36 0.61 -56.74
N THR A 145 19.20 -0.06 -56.69
CA THR A 145 18.02 0.42 -55.95
C THR A 145 18.04 0.03 -54.46
N LYS A 146 18.88 -0.93 -54.06
CA LYS A 146 18.92 -1.42 -52.66
C LYS A 146 19.43 -0.39 -51.68
N LEU A 147 20.50 0.33 -52.02
CA LEU A 147 21.06 1.35 -51.14
C LEU A 147 20.06 2.51 -50.91
N PRO A 148 19.50 3.16 -51.96
CA PRO A 148 18.49 4.20 -51.78
C PRO A 148 17.25 3.74 -50.98
N ARG A 149 16.81 2.50 -51.17
CA ARG A 149 15.70 1.93 -50.37
C ARG A 149 16.07 1.77 -48.90
N ALA A 150 17.25 1.22 -48.61
CA ALA A 150 17.73 1.05 -47.25
C ALA A 150 17.98 2.39 -46.54
N GLU A 151 18.44 3.42 -47.27
CA GLU A 151 18.58 4.79 -46.74
C GLU A 151 17.22 5.40 -46.39
N LYS A 152 16.20 5.20 -47.23
CA LYS A 152 14.83 5.64 -46.93
C LYS A 152 14.26 4.91 -45.70
N GLU A 153 14.46 3.60 -45.59
CA GLU A 153 14.06 2.82 -44.40
C GLU A 153 14.77 3.32 -43.14
N LEU A 154 16.07 3.62 -43.24
CA LEU A 154 16.87 4.16 -42.13
C LEU A 154 16.35 5.51 -41.65
N ASP A 155 16.02 6.42 -42.57
CA ASP A 155 15.49 7.74 -42.21
C ASP A 155 14.14 7.63 -41.50
N MET A 156 13.24 6.76 -41.97
CA MET A 156 11.96 6.50 -41.30
C MET A 156 12.15 5.91 -39.90
N ALA A 157 13.08 4.98 -39.72
CA ALA A 157 13.38 4.40 -38.42
C ALA A 157 14.01 5.40 -37.45
N LYS A 158 14.89 6.27 -37.97
CA LYS A 158 15.50 7.37 -37.22
C LYS A 158 14.42 8.32 -36.67
N GLN A 159 13.53 8.81 -37.52
CA GLN A 159 12.45 9.71 -37.11
C GLN A 159 11.54 9.08 -36.04
N ALA A 160 11.16 7.81 -36.20
CA ALA A 160 10.32 7.11 -35.24
C ALA A 160 11.01 6.91 -33.86
N TYR A 161 12.33 6.66 -33.86
CA TYR A 161 13.11 6.58 -32.63
C TYR A 161 13.25 7.97 -31.98
N GLU A 162 13.65 8.98 -32.74
CA GLU A 162 13.92 10.34 -32.24
C GLU A 162 12.67 10.96 -31.63
N GLN A 163 11.50 10.77 -32.25
CA GLN A 163 10.22 11.23 -31.71
C GLN A 163 9.96 10.68 -30.29
N LEU A 164 10.08 9.36 -30.10
CA LEU A 164 9.88 8.75 -28.78
C LEU A 164 10.98 9.14 -27.79
N ASN A 165 12.21 9.27 -28.27
CA ASN A 165 13.36 9.63 -27.44
C ASN A 165 13.24 11.06 -26.90
N GLU A 166 12.89 12.02 -27.75
CA GLU A 166 12.69 13.41 -27.38
C GLU A 166 11.51 13.58 -26.42
N GLN A 167 10.40 12.90 -26.70
CA GLN A 167 9.24 12.87 -25.81
C GLN A 167 9.64 12.38 -24.41
N LEU A 168 10.25 11.19 -24.30
CA LEU A 168 10.64 10.62 -23.01
C LEU A 168 11.70 11.46 -22.30
N SER A 169 12.65 12.04 -23.04
CA SER A 169 13.70 12.89 -22.46
C SER A 169 13.13 14.19 -21.87
N THR A 170 12.02 14.68 -22.43
CA THR A 170 11.33 15.89 -21.98
C THR A 170 10.37 15.62 -20.84
N GLU A 171 9.57 14.55 -20.94
CA GLU A 171 8.46 14.27 -20.04
C GLU A 171 8.87 13.52 -18.77
N LEU A 172 9.86 12.62 -18.82
CA LEU A 172 10.27 11.85 -17.63
C LEU A 172 10.78 12.72 -16.48
N PRO A 173 11.64 13.74 -16.71
CA PRO A 173 12.06 14.64 -15.63
C PRO A 173 10.88 15.39 -15.00
N GLN A 174 9.92 15.84 -15.81
CA GLN A 174 8.73 16.53 -15.33
C GLN A 174 7.84 15.62 -14.47
N LEU A 175 7.65 14.36 -14.90
CA LEU A 175 6.92 13.36 -14.11
C LEU A 175 7.61 13.11 -12.76
N ILE A 176 8.93 13.03 -12.75
CA ILE A 176 9.71 12.88 -11.52
C ILE A 176 9.52 14.09 -10.62
N ASP A 177 9.63 15.32 -11.13
CA ASP A 177 9.48 16.53 -10.33
C ASP A 177 8.08 16.69 -9.74
N LEU A 178 7.05 16.26 -10.47
CA LEU A 178 5.66 16.26 -10.00
C LEU A 178 5.41 15.33 -8.81
N ARG A 179 6.29 14.36 -8.51
CA ARG A 179 6.10 13.41 -7.40
C ARG A 179 5.90 14.11 -6.05
N VAL A 180 6.65 15.19 -5.80
CA VAL A 180 6.64 15.90 -4.52
C VAL A 180 5.31 16.63 -4.32
N PRO A 181 4.91 17.60 -5.18
CA PRO A 181 3.64 18.30 -4.99
C PRO A 181 2.42 17.37 -5.11
N TYR A 182 2.55 16.21 -5.74
CA TYR A 182 1.49 15.21 -5.80
C TYR A 182 1.34 14.41 -4.51
N LEU A 183 2.45 13.97 -3.90
CA LEU A 183 2.44 13.10 -2.72
C LEU A 183 2.42 13.87 -1.39
N ASP A 184 2.87 15.12 -1.36
CA ASP A 184 2.88 15.96 -0.16
C ASP A 184 1.51 16.03 0.54
N PRO A 185 0.37 16.29 -0.15
CA PRO A 185 -0.93 16.31 0.50
C PRO A 185 -1.35 14.95 1.08
N SER A 186 -0.96 13.86 0.42
CA SER A 186 -1.24 12.50 0.89
C SER A 186 -0.45 12.19 2.16
N PHE A 187 0.82 12.62 2.23
CA PHE A 187 1.65 12.48 3.42
C PHE A 187 1.09 13.31 4.59
N GLU A 188 0.72 14.56 4.34
CA GLU A 188 0.09 15.41 5.35
C GLU A 188 -1.22 14.79 5.87
N ALA A 189 -2.06 14.26 4.97
CA ALA A 189 -3.30 13.60 5.34
C ALA A 189 -3.05 12.34 6.19
N LEU A 190 -2.05 11.53 5.84
CA LEU A 190 -1.67 10.34 6.61
C LEU A 190 -1.28 10.71 8.04
N VAL A 191 -0.43 11.72 8.22
CA VAL A 191 -0.02 12.19 9.57
C VAL A 191 -1.22 12.69 10.37
N LYS A 192 -2.14 13.42 9.74
CA LYS A 192 -3.37 13.90 10.42
C LYS A 192 -4.30 12.77 10.82
N ILE A 193 -4.43 11.74 9.99
CA ILE A 193 -5.23 10.53 10.28
C ILE A 193 -4.63 9.79 11.47
N GLN A 194 -3.31 9.58 11.47
CA GLN A 194 -2.60 8.94 12.59
C GLN A 194 -2.73 9.75 13.89
N LEU A 195 -2.54 11.07 13.83
CA LEU A 195 -2.71 11.95 14.98
C LEU A 195 -4.13 11.86 15.55
N ARG A 196 -5.15 11.89 14.69
CA ARG A 196 -6.54 11.76 15.10
C ARG A 196 -6.80 10.41 15.75
N PHE A 197 -6.32 9.32 15.15
CA PHE A 197 -6.42 7.99 15.74
C PHE A 197 -5.82 7.95 17.14
N CYS A 198 -4.57 8.41 17.31
CA CYS A 198 -3.88 8.39 18.60
C CYS A 198 -4.59 9.26 19.65
N ALA A 199 -5.09 10.44 19.26
CA ALA A 199 -5.81 11.32 20.17
C ALA A 199 -7.13 10.70 20.65
N GLU A 200 -7.87 10.05 19.75
CA GLU A 200 -9.13 9.40 20.08
C GLU A 200 -8.92 8.12 20.90
N ALA A 201 -7.91 7.32 20.55
CA ALA A 201 -7.47 6.18 21.36
C ALA A 201 -7.08 6.60 22.78
N TYR A 202 -6.25 7.63 22.91
CA TYR A 202 -5.87 8.18 24.22
C TYR A 202 -7.10 8.62 25.02
N SER A 203 -7.99 9.40 24.40
CA SER A 203 -9.19 9.90 25.08
C SER A 203 -10.11 8.76 25.54
N ARG A 204 -10.31 7.72 24.73
CA ARG A 204 -11.16 6.56 25.09
C ARG A 204 -10.52 5.74 26.20
N MET A 205 -9.21 5.49 26.13
CA MET A 205 -8.50 4.76 27.18
C MET A 205 -8.46 5.55 28.49
N ALA A 206 -8.31 6.88 28.45
CA ALA A 206 -8.35 7.73 29.63
C ALA A 206 -9.71 7.66 30.36
N GLN A 207 -10.82 7.49 29.63
CA GLN A 207 -12.13 7.28 30.24
C GLN A 207 -12.21 6.00 31.06
N VAL A 208 -11.40 4.97 30.76
CA VAL A 208 -11.38 3.74 31.56
C VAL A 208 -10.89 4.01 32.99
N GLN A 209 -10.01 5.00 33.17
CA GLN A 209 -9.49 5.37 34.50
C GLN A 209 -10.59 5.79 35.47
N GLN A 210 -11.73 6.30 34.98
CA GLN A 210 -12.84 6.73 35.85
C GLN A 210 -13.51 5.55 36.58
N TYR A 211 -13.33 4.32 36.07
CA TYR A 211 -13.87 3.10 36.68
C TYR A 211 -12.93 2.49 37.72
N LEU A 212 -11.69 2.99 37.83
CA LEU A 212 -10.76 2.61 38.89
C LEU A 212 -11.18 3.25 40.22
N ASP A 213 -10.92 2.56 41.33
CA ASP A 213 -11.18 3.08 42.66
C ASP A 213 -10.28 4.30 42.99
N ALA A 214 -10.62 5.03 44.04
CA ALA A 214 -9.90 6.25 44.41
C ALA A 214 -8.45 5.99 44.83
N ASP A 215 -8.19 4.90 45.55
CA ASP A 215 -6.84 4.55 46.04
C ASP A 215 -5.92 4.19 44.87
N THR A 216 -6.40 3.38 43.93
CA THR A 216 -5.65 3.07 42.69
C THR A 216 -5.34 4.33 41.88
N ARG A 217 -6.27 5.29 41.78
CA ARG A 217 -6.05 6.54 41.05
C ARG A 217 -5.03 7.44 41.74
N ASP A 218 -5.06 7.51 43.08
CA ASP A 218 -4.10 8.28 43.86
C ASP A 218 -2.69 7.67 43.76
N GLN A 219 -2.57 6.34 43.84
CA GLN A 219 -1.32 5.62 43.62
C GLN A 219 -0.75 5.83 42.20
N TYR A 220 -1.61 5.87 41.18
CA TYR A 220 -1.20 6.22 39.82
C TYR A 220 -0.68 7.66 39.74
N ALA A 221 -1.42 8.63 40.29
CA ALA A 221 -1.05 10.04 40.25
C ALA A 221 0.27 10.35 40.98
N ASN A 222 0.59 9.57 42.01
CA ASN A 222 1.84 9.70 42.78
C ASN A 222 3.01 8.88 42.20
N GLY A 223 2.81 8.13 41.11
CA GLY A 223 3.85 7.30 40.47
C GLY A 223 4.17 6.00 41.21
N GLU A 224 3.38 5.64 42.22
CA GLU A 224 3.56 4.41 43.01
C GLU A 224 3.24 3.16 42.17
N LEU A 225 2.22 3.23 41.33
CA LEU A 225 1.90 2.14 40.40
C LEU A 225 3.00 1.93 39.36
N ASP A 226 3.62 2.98 38.84
CA ASP A 226 4.71 2.85 37.86
C ASP A 226 5.90 2.11 38.47
N THR A 227 6.27 2.48 39.71
CA THR A 227 7.33 1.79 40.47
C THR A 227 6.98 0.31 40.69
N ARG A 228 5.71 0.02 41.00
CA ARG A 228 5.23 -1.35 41.21
C ARG A 228 5.23 -2.17 39.91
N VAL A 229 4.85 -1.57 38.79
CA VAL A 229 4.92 -2.18 37.46
C VAL A 229 6.36 -2.52 37.10
N GLU A 230 7.30 -1.60 37.31
CA GLU A 230 8.73 -1.84 37.08
C GLU A 230 9.25 -3.00 37.93
N GLN A 231 8.88 -3.06 39.19
CA GLN A 231 9.25 -4.16 40.09
C GLN A 231 8.70 -5.50 39.60
N VAL A 232 7.42 -5.58 39.23
CA VAL A 232 6.82 -6.82 38.69
C VAL A 232 7.49 -7.22 37.37
N LEU A 233 7.80 -6.27 36.49
CA LEU A 233 8.53 -6.54 35.25
C LEU A 233 9.95 -7.06 35.52
N GLN A 234 10.61 -6.56 36.57
CA GLN A 234 11.90 -7.08 37.00
C GLN A 234 11.77 -8.50 37.54
N GLU A 235 10.79 -8.78 38.40
CA GLU A 235 10.51 -10.13 38.91
C GLU A 235 10.22 -11.11 37.75
N ILE A 236 9.46 -10.71 36.72
CA ILE A 236 9.22 -11.52 35.52
C ILE A 236 10.52 -11.80 34.76
N ARG A 237 11.43 -10.81 34.65
CA ARG A 237 12.76 -11.03 34.03
C ARG A 237 13.61 -12.00 34.85
N GLU A 238 13.54 -11.92 36.17
CA GLU A 238 14.24 -12.83 37.09
C GLU A 238 13.65 -14.25 37.05
N LEU A 239 12.35 -14.39 36.76
CA LEU A 239 11.66 -15.66 36.53
C LEU A 239 11.98 -16.29 35.17
N SER A 240 12.67 -15.57 34.26
CA SER A 240 13.18 -16.13 32.99
C SER A 240 14.31 -17.13 33.26
N ILE A 241 13.93 -18.33 33.69
CA ILE A 241 14.74 -19.53 33.63
C ILE A 241 14.59 -20.10 32.20
N SER A 242 15.12 -19.40 31.19
CA SER A 242 15.50 -19.98 29.89
C SER A 242 16.35 -19.00 29.05
N GLY A 243 17.67 -19.11 29.21
CA GLY A 243 18.62 -19.20 28.10
C GLY A 243 18.84 -17.99 27.20
N THR A 244 19.98 -17.32 27.39
CA THR A 244 20.84 -16.95 26.26
C THR A 244 21.10 -18.19 25.38
N VAL A 245 20.58 -18.17 24.15
CA VAL A 245 21.21 -18.72 22.94
C VAL A 245 20.99 -17.73 21.81
#